data_AF-G3HCJ4-F1
#
_entry.id   AF-G3HCJ4-F1
#
_cell.length_a   1.000
_cell.length_b   1.000
_cell.length_c   1.000
_cell.angle_alpha   90.00
_cell.angle_beta   90.00
_cell.angle_gamma   90.00
#
_symmetry.space_group_name_H-M   'P 1'
#
loop_
_entity.id
_entity.type
_entity.pdbx_description
1 polymer ?
#
loop_
_entity_poly.entity_id
_entity_poly.type
_entity_poly.pdbx_seq_one_letter_code
_entity_poly.pdbx_strand_id
1 'polypeptide(L)' 'MFGLATCVSAQVREKPDDPLNYFIGGCAAGLTLGARTHSYGTAAVGCVYMGTAATLFKIGKLEGWDLFATPRV' A
#
# COMPACT_ATOMS: atom_id res chain seq x y z
N MET A 1 -0.37 10.62 3.98
CA MET A 1 -1.22 10.35 2.82
C MET A 1 -1.65 8.88 2.73
N PHE A 2 -0.72 7.93 2.85
CA PHE A 2 -1.03 6.49 2.93
C PHE A 2 -2.23 6.14 3.83
N GLY A 3 -2.13 6.40 5.14
CA GLY A 3 -3.16 6.01 6.09
C GLY A 3 -4.51 6.70 5.88
N LEU A 4 -4.51 7.96 5.46
CA LEU A 4 -5.76 8.68 5.14
C LEU A 4 -6.44 8.07 3.92
N ALA A 5 -5.70 7.87 2.83
CA ALA A 5 -6.25 7.29 1.60
C ALA A 5 -6.73 5.85 1.80
N THR A 6 -6.00 5.03 2.57
CA THR A 6 -6.44 3.67 2.93
C THR A 6 -7.67 3.68 3.83
N CYS A 7 -7.71 4.53 4.87
CA CYS A 7 -8.86 4.60 5.77
C CYS A 7 -10.10 5.10 5.01
N VAL A 8 -9.99 6.23 4.29
CA VAL A 8 -11.12 6.79 3.53
C VAL A 8 -11.62 5.82 2.46
N SER A 9 -10.73 5.15 1.73
CA SER A 9 -11.17 4.15 0.73
C SER A 9 -11.86 2.95 1.37
N ALA A 10 -11.41 2.51 2.54
CA ALA A 10 -12.07 1.45 3.29
C ALA A 10 -13.46 1.86 3.81
N GLN A 11 -13.60 3.11 4.29
CA GLN A 11 -14.89 3.65 4.76
C GLN A 11 -15.87 3.82 3.59
N VAL A 12 -15.43 4.39 2.46
CA VAL A 12 -16.29 4.66 1.29
C VAL A 12 -16.70 3.38 0.57
N ARG A 13 -15.83 2.38 0.50
CA ARG A 13 -16.13 1.11 -0.21
C ARG A 13 -16.78 0.06 0.69
N GLU A 14 -16.91 0.34 2.00
CA GLU A 14 -17.45 -0.58 3.02
C GLU A 14 -16.81 -1.97 3.01
N LYS A 15 -15.58 -2.09 2.46
CA LYS A 15 -14.83 -3.33 2.29
C LYS A 15 -13.47 -3.20 2.96
N PRO A 16 -13.39 -3.40 4.30
CA PRO A 16 -12.16 -3.16 5.05
C PRO A 16 -11.03 -4.13 4.71
N ASP A 17 -11.36 -5.31 4.18
CA ASP A 17 -10.38 -6.37 3.89
C ASP A 17 -9.87 -6.40 2.46
N ASP A 18 -10.36 -5.51 1.60
CA ASP A 18 -9.85 -5.41 0.24
C ASP A 18 -8.40 -4.87 0.23
N PRO A 19 -7.43 -5.64 -0.33
CA PRO A 19 -6.05 -5.18 -0.46
C PRO A 19 -5.91 -4.01 -1.46
N LEU A 20 -6.96 -3.73 -2.23
CA LEU A 20 -7.08 -2.55 -3.10
C LEU A 20 -7.02 -1.23 -2.29
N ASN A 21 -7.54 -1.19 -1.06
CA ASN A 21 -7.50 0.04 -0.24
C ASN A 21 -6.06 0.39 0.17
N TYR A 22 -5.23 -0.63 0.36
CA TYR A 22 -3.80 -0.48 0.64
C TYR A 22 -3.04 -0.09 -0.64
N PHE A 23 -3.46 -0.58 -1.81
CA PHE A 23 -2.92 -0.11 -3.09
C PHE A 23 -3.15 1.39 -3.30
N ILE A 24 -4.40 1.86 -3.08
CA ILE A 24 -4.76 3.28 -3.21
C ILE A 24 -3.94 4.13 -2.23
N GLY A 25 -3.78 3.65 -0.99
CA GLY A 25 -2.89 4.29 -0.02
C GLY A 25 -1.45 4.38 -0.48
N GLY A 26 -0.90 3.28 -0.98
CA GLY A 26 0.48 3.21 -1.49
C GLY A 26 0.69 4.10 -2.70
N CYS A 27 -0.28 4.15 -3.61
CA CYS A 27 -0.24 5.06 -4.75
C CYS A 27 -0.31 6.53 -4.33
N ALA A 28 -1.20 6.88 -3.39
CA ALA A 28 -1.27 8.23 -2.84
C ALA A 28 0.06 8.64 -2.17
N ALA A 29 0.72 7.72 -1.46
CA ALA A 29 2.05 7.96 -0.91
C ALA A 29 3.11 8.17 -2.00
N GLY A 30 3.15 7.31 -3.03
CA GLY A 30 4.06 7.42 -4.16
C GLY A 30 3.90 8.71 -4.95
N LEU A 31 2.65 9.13 -5.21
CA LEU A 31 2.36 10.41 -5.85
C LEU A 31 2.82 11.59 -4.98
N THR A 32 2.66 11.51 -3.66
CA THR A 32 3.16 12.57 -2.77
C THR A 32 4.67 12.64 -2.73
N LEU A 33 5.36 11.50 -2.80
CA LEU A 33 6.82 11.46 -2.96
C LEU A 33 7.24 12.11 -4.28
N GLY A 34 6.54 11.80 -5.38
CA GLY A 34 6.76 12.42 -6.68
C GLY A 34 6.54 13.93 -6.69
N ALA A 35 5.48 14.41 -6.04
CA ALA A 35 5.20 15.83 -5.88
C ALA A 35 6.31 16.54 -5.08
N ARG A 36 6.82 15.90 -4.01
CA ARG A 36 7.92 16.45 -3.19
C ARG A 36 9.27 16.44 -3.89
N THR A 37 9.48 15.51 -4.82
CA THR A 37 10.71 15.39 -5.63
C THR A 37 10.59 16.09 -6.98
N HIS A 38 9.47 16.75 -7.27
CA HIS A 38 9.17 17.45 -8.52
C HIS A 38 9.39 16.58 -9.78
N SER A 39 9.10 15.29 -9.69
CA SER A 39 9.27 14.35 -10.80
C SER A 39 8.04 13.46 -10.99
N TYR A 40 7.48 13.50 -12.19
CA TYR A 40 6.38 12.63 -12.58
C TYR A 40 6.82 11.17 -12.72
N GLY A 41 8.08 10.94 -13.11
CA GLY A 41 8.65 9.60 -13.18
C GLY A 41 8.74 8.95 -11.81
N THR A 42 9.23 9.67 -10.80
CA THR A 42 9.27 9.16 -9.42
C THR A 42 7.86 9.00 -8.85
N ALA A 43 6.90 9.85 -9.24
CA ALA A 43 5.49 9.71 -8.87
C ALA A 43 4.89 8.39 -9.40
N ALA A 44 5.06 8.10 -10.69
CA ALA A 44 4.51 6.91 -11.34
C ALA A 44 5.15 5.63 -10.82
N VAL A 45 6.49 5.61 -10.77
CA VAL A 45 7.26 4.48 -10.21
C VAL A 45 6.89 4.29 -8.74
N GLY A 46 6.94 5.35 -7.94
CA GLY A 46 6.57 5.30 -6.53
C GLY A 46 5.16 4.78 -6.30
N CYS A 47 4.19 5.18 -7.12
CA CYS A 47 2.82 4.68 -7.01
C CYS A 47 2.73 3.17 -7.25
N VAL A 48 3.36 2.67 -8.31
CA VAL A 48 3.34 1.24 -8.65
C VAL A 48 4.06 0.42 -7.57
N TYR A 49 5.28 0.81 -7.19
CA TYR A 49 6.09 0.06 -6.23
C TYR A 49 5.52 0.13 -4.80
N MET A 50 5.14 1.30 -4.29
CA MET A 50 4.55 1.41 -2.96
C MET A 50 3.13 0.84 -2.92
N GLY A 51 2.35 1.00 -3.99
CA GLY A 51 1.02 0.39 -4.12
C GLY A 51 1.08 -1.13 -4.03
N THR A 52 1.92 -1.76 -4.86
CA THR A 52 2.10 -3.22 -4.86
C THR A 52 2.66 -3.73 -3.53
N ALA A 53 3.66 -3.08 -2.95
CA ALA A 53 4.19 -3.45 -1.63
C ALA A 53 3.12 -3.38 -0.53
N ALA A 54 2.27 -2.35 -0.54
CA ALA A 54 1.19 -2.21 0.43
C ALA A 54 0.09 -3.27 0.25
N THR A 55 -0.24 -3.62 -1.00
CA THR A 55 -1.15 -4.73 -1.33
C THR A 55 -0.60 -6.05 -0.81
N LEU A 56 0.67 -6.37 -1.10
CA LEU A 56 1.32 -7.58 -0.61
C LEU A 56 1.37 -7.62 0.92
N PHE A 57 1.59 -6.48 1.57
CA PHE A 57 1.56 -6.40 3.03
C PHE A 57 0.18 -6.75 3.61
N LYS A 58 -0.92 -6.25 3.02
CA LYS A 58 -2.27 -6.62 3.47
C LYS A 58 -2.60 -8.08 3.15
N ILE A 59 -2.20 -8.60 1.99
CA ILE A 59 -2.37 -10.02 1.65
C ILE A 59 -1.61 -10.90 2.64
N GLY A 60 -0.33 -10.61 2.89
CA GLY A 60 0.47 -11.34 3.87
C GLY A 60 -0.12 -11.30 5.28
N LYS A 61 -0.72 -10.16 5.69
CA LYS A 61 -1.44 -10.09 6.96
C LYS A 61 -2.73 -10.92 6.99
N LEU A 62 -3.46 -11.01 5.87
CA LEU A 62 -4.68 -11.82 5.77
C LEU A 62 -4.36 -13.32 5.71
N GLU A 63 -3.29 -13.70 5.03
CA GLU A 63 -2.86 -15.09 4.85
C GLU A 63 -1.92 -15.58 5.97
N GLY A 64 -1.51 -14.70 6.90
CA GLY A 64 -0.64 -15.05 8.02
C GLY A 64 0.81 -15.33 7.60
N TRP A 65 1.34 -14.60 6.61
CA TRP A 65 2.73 -14.73 6.19
C TRP A 65 3.68 -14.22 7.29
N ASP A 66 4.55 -15.10 7.76
CA ASP A 66 5.65 -14.76 8.67
C ASP A 66 6.86 -14.27 7.86
N LEU A 67 7.01 -12.94 7.74
CA LEU A 67 8.17 -12.33 7.08
C LEU A 67 9.51 -12.72 7.72
N PHE A 68 9.50 -12.97 9.02
CA PHE A 68 10.63 -13.46 9.80
C PHE A 68 10.25 -14.78 10.46
N ALA A 69 9.93 -15.79 9.65
CA ALA A 69 9.65 -17.13 10.15
C ALA A 69 10.79 -17.62 11.05
N THR A 70 10.43 -18.11 12.24
CA THR A 70 11.36 -18.82 13.10
C THR A 70 11.83 -20.10 12.38
N PRO A 71 13.11 -20.51 12.54
CA PRO A 71 13.58 -21.77 11.96
C PRO A 71 12.70 -22.91 12.48
N ARG A 72 11.99 -23.58 11.57
CA ARG A 72 11.24 -24.79 11.92
C ARG A 72 12.22 -25.97 11.89
N VAL A 73 12.63 -26.40 13.08
CA VAL A 73 13.23 -27.72 13.34
C VAL A 73 12.17 -28.65 13.90
#